data_AF-A0A2V8S6E7-F1
#
_entry.id   AF-A0A2V8S6E7-F1
#
_cell.length_a   1.000
_cell.length_b   1.000
_cell.length_c   1.000
_cell.angle_alpha   90.00
_cell.angle_beta   90.00
_cell.angle_gamma   90.00
#
_symmetry.space_group_name_H-M   'P 1'
#
loop_
_entity.id
_entity.type
_entity.pdbx_description
1 polymer ?
#
loop_
_entity_poly.entity_id
_entity_poly.type
_entity_poly.pdbx_seq_one_letter_code
_entity_poly.pdbx_strand_id
1 'polypeptide(L)'
;MKRLLVSFICLVLLLATLVPNLSAQERHRHRSRFGRKARTAAIVGGGALVGGLIGGGKGAAIGAGGSSLYAFNRKAARRHFKPRTRTAGTVAGGALLGGGIGGAVGHGRGAAVGALVGAGGGALYRHKQRRSSYCRTHRC
;
A
#
# COMPACT_ATOMS: atom_id res chain seq x y z
N MET A 1 -8.96 -24.34 21.04
CA MET A 1 -8.74 -23.87 19.65
C MET A 1 -9.04 -22.37 19.44
N LYS A 2 -10.28 -21.89 19.69
CA LYS A 2 -10.69 -20.50 19.36
C LYS A 2 -9.91 -19.40 20.12
N ARG A 3 -9.54 -19.67 21.37
CA ARG A 3 -8.75 -18.74 22.22
C ARG A 3 -7.32 -18.53 21.72
N LEU A 4 -6.72 -19.54 21.08
CA LEU A 4 -5.39 -19.44 20.47
C LEU A 4 -5.43 -18.58 19.20
N LEU A 5 -6.48 -18.72 18.38
CA LEU A 5 -6.69 -17.85 17.22
C LEU A 5 -6.85 -16.39 17.60
N VAL A 6 -7.60 -16.10 18.66
CA VAL A 6 -7.76 -14.72 19.17
C VAL A 6 -6.43 -14.16 19.67
N SER A 7 -5.66 -14.96 20.43
CA SER A 7 -4.31 -14.57 20.88
C SER A 7 -3.38 -14.28 19.69
N PHE A 8 -3.39 -15.14 18.67
CA PHE A 8 -2.53 -14.98 17.49
C PHE A 8 -2.91 -13.74 16.67
N ILE A 9 -4.22 -13.49 16.49
CA ILE A 9 -4.72 -12.28 15.82
C ILE A 9 -4.32 -11.03 16.61
N CYS A 10 -4.45 -11.06 17.94
CA CYS A 10 -4.08 -9.94 18.81
C CYS A 10 -2.57 -9.66 18.73
N LEU A 11 -1.74 -10.71 18.73
CA LEU A 11 -0.28 -10.61 18.62
C LEU A 11 0.14 -10.08 17.24
N VAL A 12 -0.49 -10.53 16.14
CA VAL A 12 -0.25 -10.00 14.79
C VAL A 12 -0.68 -8.54 14.67
N LEU A 13 -1.78 -8.14 15.29
CA LEU A 13 -2.22 -6.74 15.37
C LEU A 13 -1.22 -5.88 16.14
N LEU A 14 -0.70 -6.37 17.26
CA LEU A 14 0.32 -5.69 18.06
C LEU A 14 1.62 -5.50 17.26
N LEU A 15 2.12 -6.57 16.63
CA LEU A 15 3.28 -6.50 15.74
C LEU A 15 3.04 -5.55 14.55
N ALA A 16 1.85 -5.55 13.95
CA ALA A 16 1.52 -4.64 12.86
C ALA A 16 1.51 -3.16 13.29
N THR A 17 1.21 -2.87 14.56
CA THR A 17 1.30 -1.51 15.12
C THR A 17 2.72 -1.09 15.52
N LEU A 18 3.61 -2.04 15.83
CA LEU A 18 5.01 -1.79 16.18
C LEU A 18 5.92 -1.60 14.96
N VAL A 19 5.65 -2.28 13.84
CA VAL A 19 6.43 -2.19 12.58
C VAL A 19 6.53 -0.77 11.96
N PRO A 20 5.49 0.09 11.96
CA PRO A 20 5.63 1.43 11.40
C PRO A 20 6.58 2.34 12.20
N ASN A 21 6.88 2.03 13.47
CA ASN A 21 7.84 2.81 14.26
C ASN A 21 9.31 2.46 13.94
N LEU A 22 9.60 1.23 13.50
CA LEU A 22 10.97 0.79 13.12
C LEU A 22 11.33 1.13 11.66
N SER A 23 10.36 1.41 10.81
CA SER A 23 10.58 1.83 9.41
C SER A 23 10.66 3.35 9.24
N ALA A 24 10.79 4.09 10.34
CA ALA A 24 11.06 5.53 10.36
C ALA A 24 12.53 5.90 10.06
N GLN A 25 13.41 4.91 9.91
CA GLN A 25 14.86 5.05 9.79
C GLN A 25 15.28 4.32 8.50
N GLU A 26 15.84 4.92 7.44
CA GLU A 26 16.86 5.95 7.32
C GLU A 26 16.56 6.75 6.04
N ARG A 27 16.27 8.04 6.15
CA ARG A 27 15.92 8.89 5.01
C ARG A 27 17.20 9.51 4.43
N HIS A 28 18.11 8.70 3.90
CA HIS A 28 19.25 9.23 3.13
C HIS A 28 18.73 9.93 1.86
N ARG A 29 18.68 11.26 1.93
CA ARG A 29 18.32 12.17 0.83
C ARG A 29 19.41 12.15 -0.24
N HIS A 30 19.54 11.07 -1.00
CA HIS A 30 20.19 11.18 -2.30
C HIS A 30 19.21 11.84 -3.28
N ARG A 31 19.58 13.04 -3.76
CA ARG A 31 18.97 13.72 -4.92
C ARG A 31 19.18 12.83 -6.15
N SER A 32 18.37 11.80 -6.29
CA SER A 32 18.41 10.90 -7.44
C SER A 32 18.01 11.70 -8.69
N ARG A 33 18.94 11.89 -9.63
CA ARG A 33 18.69 12.49 -10.95
C ARG A 33 17.78 11.63 -11.85
N PHE A 34 17.39 10.45 -11.39
CA PHE A 34 16.45 9.57 -12.08
C PHE A 34 15.09 10.24 -12.29
N GLY A 35 14.57 10.13 -13.52
CA GLY A 35 13.26 10.65 -13.90
C GLY A 35 12.18 10.25 -12.90
N ARG A 36 11.25 11.16 -12.61
CA ARG A 36 10.26 11.01 -11.52
C ARG A 36 9.39 9.74 -11.64
N LYS A 37 9.22 9.20 -12.87
CA LYS A 37 8.60 7.89 -13.15
C LYS A 37 9.48 6.72 -12.72
N ALA A 38 10.78 6.76 -13.04
CA ALA A 38 11.76 5.78 -12.58
C ALA A 38 11.83 5.74 -11.05
N ARG A 39 11.67 6.89 -10.37
CA ARG A 39 11.60 6.91 -8.90
C ARG A 39 10.33 6.23 -8.34
N THR A 40 9.19 6.31 -9.04
CA THR A 40 8.00 5.56 -8.64
C THR A 40 8.22 4.06 -8.86
N ALA A 41 8.76 3.66 -10.01
CA ALA A 41 9.10 2.28 -10.29
C ALA A 41 10.14 1.72 -9.31
N ALA A 42 11.16 2.49 -8.94
CA ALA A 42 12.18 2.09 -7.97
C ALA A 42 11.63 1.94 -6.56
N ILE A 43 10.68 2.79 -6.14
CA ILE A 43 10.01 2.62 -4.83
C ILE A 43 9.16 1.35 -4.84
N VAL A 44 8.38 1.13 -5.90
CA VAL A 44 7.52 -0.05 -6.03
C VAL A 44 8.33 -1.34 -6.14
N GLY A 45 9.33 -1.34 -7.02
CA GLY A 45 10.24 -2.45 -7.24
C GLY A 45 11.14 -2.72 -6.04
N GLY A 46 11.60 -1.67 -5.35
CA GLY A 46 12.38 -1.81 -4.10
C GLY A 46 11.54 -2.41 -2.98
N GLY A 47 10.29 -1.97 -2.82
CA GLY A 47 9.35 -2.59 -1.87
C GLY A 47 9.06 -4.05 -2.22
N ALA A 48 8.87 -4.37 -3.50
CA ALA A 48 8.67 -5.73 -3.98
C ALA A 48 9.89 -6.63 -3.74
N LEU A 49 11.11 -6.12 -3.97
CA LEU A 49 12.35 -6.84 -3.72
C LEU A 49 12.54 -7.13 -2.24
N VAL A 50 12.47 -6.10 -1.39
CA VAL A 50 12.63 -6.27 0.06
C VAL A 50 11.55 -7.20 0.62
N GLY A 51 10.30 -6.99 0.22
CA GLY A 51 9.21 -7.88 0.60
C GLY A 51 9.41 -9.31 0.09
N GLY A 52 9.95 -9.46 -1.12
CA GLY A 52 10.26 -10.75 -1.72
C GLY A 52 11.35 -11.52 -0.99
N LEU A 53 12.40 -10.82 -0.55
CA LEU A 53 13.49 -11.41 0.22
C LEU A 53 13.03 -11.85 1.61
N ILE A 54 12.14 -11.10 2.26
CA ILE A 54 11.67 -11.41 3.62
C ILE A 54 10.54 -12.47 3.62
N GLY A 55 9.60 -12.36 2.68
CA GLY A 55 8.36 -13.14 2.70
C GLY A 55 8.07 -13.94 1.43
N GLY A 56 9.07 -14.15 0.58
CA GLY A 56 8.91 -14.81 -0.72
C GLY A 56 7.90 -14.09 -1.61
N GLY A 57 7.24 -14.83 -2.50
CA GLY A 57 6.24 -14.25 -3.42
C GLY A 57 5.10 -13.49 -2.73
N LYS A 58 4.71 -13.91 -1.51
CA LYS A 58 3.67 -13.22 -0.72
C LYS A 58 4.18 -11.88 -0.20
N GLY A 59 5.38 -11.87 0.37
CA GLY A 59 6.02 -10.64 0.82
C GLY A 59 6.31 -9.67 -0.32
N ALA A 60 6.64 -10.16 -1.51
CA ALA A 60 6.81 -9.32 -2.71
C ALA A 60 5.53 -8.58 -3.08
N ALA A 61 4.37 -9.25 -3.02
CA ALA A 61 3.07 -8.63 -3.28
C ALA A 61 2.72 -7.57 -2.23
N ILE A 62 2.99 -7.84 -0.95
CA ILE A 62 2.77 -6.90 0.16
C ILE A 62 3.69 -5.68 0.01
N GLY A 63 4.96 -5.93 -0.24
CA GLY A 63 5.99 -4.91 -0.43
C GLY A 63 5.71 -4.03 -1.64
N ALA A 64 5.31 -4.61 -2.78
CA ALA A 64 4.87 -3.89 -3.97
C ALA A 64 3.59 -3.10 -3.72
N GLY A 65 2.60 -3.69 -3.04
CA GLY A 65 1.32 -3.06 -2.74
C GLY A 65 1.46 -1.86 -1.80
N GLY A 66 2.24 -1.99 -0.72
CA GLY A 66 2.45 -0.92 0.25
C GLY A 66 3.28 0.23 -0.31
N SER A 67 4.35 -0.10 -1.02
CA SER A 67 5.21 0.89 -1.65
C SER A 67 4.52 1.61 -2.82
N SER A 68 3.66 0.93 -3.58
CA SER A 68 2.86 1.56 -4.65
C SER A 68 1.79 2.49 -4.10
N LEU A 69 1.08 2.12 -3.03
CA LEU A 69 0.18 3.03 -2.33
C LEU A 69 0.89 4.33 -1.92
N TYR A 70 2.07 4.22 -1.32
CA TYR A 70 2.88 5.37 -0.94
C TYR A 70 3.36 6.18 -2.16
N ALA A 71 3.88 5.51 -3.20
CA ALA A 71 4.42 6.15 -4.39
C ALA A 71 3.36 6.90 -5.21
N PHE A 72 2.12 6.41 -5.26
CA PHE A 72 1.00 7.04 -5.96
C PHE A 72 0.25 8.09 -5.14
N ASN A 73 0.36 8.07 -3.81
CA ASN A 73 -0.27 9.07 -2.93
C ASN A 73 0.61 10.34 -2.73
N ARG A 74 1.94 10.24 -2.93
CA ARG A 74 2.87 11.37 -2.72
C ARG A 74 2.49 12.63 -3.54
N LYS A 75 2.63 13.83 -2.94
CA LYS A 75 2.39 15.14 -3.61
C LYS A 75 3.15 15.29 -4.94
N ALA A 76 4.33 14.69 -5.08
CA ALA A 76 5.09 14.71 -6.33
C ALA A 76 4.46 13.89 -7.46
N ALA A 77 3.82 12.75 -7.15
CA ALA A 77 3.01 12.03 -8.13
C ALA A 77 1.76 12.84 -8.49
N ARG A 78 1.33 13.74 -7.58
CA ARG A 78 0.12 14.56 -7.72
C ARG A 78 0.11 15.61 -8.83
N ARG A 79 1.27 15.90 -9.45
CA ARG A 79 1.37 16.91 -10.53
C ARG A 79 1.56 16.34 -11.94
N HIS A 80 1.99 15.07 -12.08
CA HIS A 80 2.37 14.54 -13.40
C HIS A 80 1.57 13.32 -13.87
N PHE A 81 1.02 12.50 -12.96
CA PHE A 81 0.18 11.37 -13.38
C PHE A 81 -1.26 11.82 -13.59
N LYS A 82 -1.96 11.30 -14.60
CA LYS A 82 -3.40 11.58 -14.72
C LYS A 82 -4.12 11.04 -13.47
N PRO A 83 -5.22 11.69 -13.04
CA PRO A 83 -5.98 11.23 -11.87
C PRO A 83 -6.45 9.76 -12.03
N ARG A 84 -6.75 9.31 -13.26
CA ARG A 84 -7.07 7.91 -13.57
C ARG A 84 -5.91 6.94 -13.26
N THR A 85 -4.69 7.24 -13.71
CA THR A 85 -3.52 6.37 -13.49
C THR A 85 -3.16 6.22 -12.02
N ARG A 86 -3.39 7.26 -11.21
CA ARG A 86 -3.18 7.15 -9.77
C ARG A 86 -4.27 6.39 -9.06
N THR A 87 -5.53 6.55 -9.48
CA THR A 87 -6.62 5.72 -8.95
C THR A 87 -6.32 4.26 -9.24
N ALA A 88 -5.95 3.92 -10.49
CA ALA A 88 -5.55 2.57 -10.87
C ALA A 88 -4.37 2.06 -10.03
N GLY A 89 -3.29 2.84 -9.91
CA GLY A 89 -2.12 2.43 -9.11
C GLY A 89 -2.39 2.26 -7.62
N THR A 90 -3.30 3.05 -7.03
CA THR A 90 -3.67 2.93 -5.61
C THR A 90 -4.67 1.79 -5.38
N VAL A 91 -5.59 1.55 -6.31
CA VAL A 91 -6.51 0.40 -6.23
C VAL A 91 -5.73 -0.90 -6.44
N ALA A 92 -4.86 -0.96 -7.45
CA ALA A 92 -3.98 -2.10 -7.68
C ALA A 92 -2.98 -2.31 -6.53
N GLY A 93 -2.40 -1.24 -6.00
CA GLY A 93 -1.53 -1.30 -4.82
C GLY A 93 -2.25 -1.79 -3.57
N GLY A 94 -3.46 -1.29 -3.33
CA GLY A 94 -4.33 -1.77 -2.25
C GLY A 94 -4.76 -3.22 -2.41
N ALA A 95 -5.06 -3.65 -3.64
CA ALA A 95 -5.40 -5.03 -3.95
C ALA A 95 -4.21 -5.98 -3.74
N LEU A 96 -3.01 -5.60 -4.17
CA LEU A 96 -1.80 -6.40 -4.00
C LEU A 96 -1.37 -6.47 -2.53
N LEU A 97 -1.48 -5.36 -1.79
CA LEU A 97 -1.19 -5.36 -0.36
C LEU A 97 -2.23 -6.18 0.41
N GLY A 98 -3.51 -5.92 0.18
CA GLY A 98 -4.60 -6.63 0.85
C GLY A 98 -4.65 -8.11 0.48
N GLY A 99 -4.43 -8.45 -0.79
CA GLY A 99 -4.36 -9.82 -1.26
C GLY A 99 -3.09 -10.54 -0.84
N GLY A 100 -1.97 -9.84 -0.77
CA GLY A 100 -0.71 -10.36 -0.22
C GLY A 100 -0.83 -10.69 1.27
N ILE A 101 -1.36 -9.77 2.08
CA ILE A 101 -1.59 -9.98 3.53
C ILE A 101 -2.67 -11.04 3.74
N GLY A 102 -3.79 -10.91 3.05
CA GLY A 102 -4.91 -11.83 3.15
C GLY A 102 -4.55 -13.24 2.68
N GLY A 103 -3.68 -13.38 1.68
CA GLY A 103 -3.15 -14.66 1.21
C GLY A 103 -2.08 -15.26 2.11
N ALA A 104 -1.37 -14.43 2.87
CA ALA A 104 -0.46 -14.87 3.91
C ALA A 104 -1.22 -15.46 5.11
N VAL A 105 -2.32 -14.82 5.53
CA VAL A 105 -3.09 -15.22 6.72
C VAL A 105 -4.18 -16.25 6.42
N GLY A 106 -4.94 -16.05 5.34
CA GLY A 106 -6.18 -16.78 5.05
C GLY A 106 -6.18 -17.58 3.75
N HIS A 107 -5.01 -17.85 3.17
CA HIS A 107 -4.86 -18.56 1.89
C HIS A 107 -5.70 -17.90 0.76
N GLY A 108 -6.09 -18.64 -0.28
CA GLY A 108 -6.75 -18.08 -1.48
C GLY A 108 -8.01 -17.26 -1.18
N ARG A 109 -8.81 -17.66 -0.18
CA ARG A 109 -10.01 -16.90 0.22
C ARG A 109 -9.64 -15.61 0.94
N GLY A 110 -8.66 -15.64 1.84
CA GLY A 110 -8.13 -14.43 2.47
C GLY A 110 -7.49 -13.50 1.45
N ALA A 111 -6.81 -14.03 0.42
CA ALA A 111 -6.24 -13.24 -0.67
C ALA A 111 -7.33 -12.53 -1.48
N ALA A 112 -8.39 -13.24 -1.85
CA ALA A 112 -9.51 -12.66 -2.58
C ALA A 112 -10.21 -11.57 -1.75
N VAL A 113 -10.57 -11.87 -0.49
CA VAL A 113 -11.25 -10.90 0.39
C VAL A 113 -10.35 -9.70 0.67
N GLY A 114 -9.07 -9.94 0.98
CA GLY A 114 -8.10 -8.88 1.23
C GLY A 114 -7.86 -8.01 0.00
N ALA A 115 -7.80 -8.60 -1.20
CA ALA A 115 -7.67 -7.85 -2.44
C ALA A 115 -8.92 -7.01 -2.73
N LEU A 116 -10.12 -7.57 -2.53
CA LEU A 116 -11.39 -6.86 -2.72
C LEU A 116 -11.55 -5.71 -1.72
N VAL A 117 -11.25 -5.94 -0.44
CA VAL A 117 -11.31 -4.90 0.60
C VAL A 117 -10.24 -3.84 0.37
N GLY A 118 -9.03 -4.22 0.00
CA GLY A 118 -7.94 -3.29 -0.32
C GLY A 118 -8.21 -2.44 -1.57
N ALA A 119 -8.75 -3.05 -2.63
CA ALA A 119 -9.16 -2.37 -3.85
C ALA A 119 -10.36 -1.44 -3.62
N GLY A 120 -11.41 -1.97 -2.98
CA GLY A 120 -12.66 -1.28 -2.70
C GLY A 120 -12.47 -0.11 -1.73
N GLY A 121 -11.74 -0.33 -0.63
CA GLY A 121 -11.40 0.72 0.33
C GLY A 121 -10.55 1.84 -0.29
N GLY A 122 -9.58 1.48 -1.14
CA GLY A 122 -8.77 2.44 -1.89
C GLY A 122 -9.59 3.27 -2.88
N ALA A 123 -10.57 2.66 -3.56
CA ALA A 123 -11.47 3.34 -4.48
C ALA A 123 -12.41 4.32 -3.74
N LEU A 124 -13.03 3.88 -2.64
CA LEU A 124 -13.89 4.69 -1.78
C LEU A 124 -13.14 5.89 -1.19
N TYR A 125 -11.94 5.66 -0.65
CA TYR A 125 -11.11 6.73 -0.09
C TYR A 125 -10.79 7.80 -1.15
N ARG A 126 -10.50 7.37 -2.39
CA ARG A 126 -10.26 8.27 -3.52
C ARG A 126 -11.51 9.08 -3.88
N HIS A 127 -12.67 8.46 -3.85
CA HIS A 127 -13.94 9.10 -4.18
C HIS A 127 -14.28 10.20 -3.17
N LYS A 128 -14.13 9.90 -1.87
CA LYS A 128 -14.30 10.88 -0.79
C LYS A 128 -13.30 12.03 -0.90
N GLN A 129 -12.03 11.73 -1.18
CA GLN A 129 -11.00 12.74 -1.29
C GLN A 129 -11.20 13.68 -2.50
N ARG A 130 -11.81 13.22 -3.60
CA ARG A 130 -12.22 14.08 -4.72
C ARG A 130 -13.34 15.03 -4.31
N ARG A 131 -14.36 14.54 -3.61
CA ARG A 131 -15.46 15.37 -3.08
C ARG A 131 -14.95 16.48 -2.15
N SER A 132 -14.10 16.14 -1.18
CA SER A 132 -13.51 17.15 -0.28
C SER A 132 -12.58 18.12 -1.01
N SER A 133 -11.86 17.69 -2.05
CA SER A 133 -11.04 18.62 -2.83
C SER A 133 -11.91 19.61 -3.62
N TYR A 134 -13.08 19.16 -4.10
CA TYR A 134 -14.01 20.00 -4.84
C TYR A 134 -14.64 21.06 -3.93
N CYS A 135 -15.18 20.68 -2.76
CA CYS A 135 -15.71 21.65 -1.80
C CYS A 135 -14.65 22.64 -1.29
N ARG A 136 -13.40 22.19 -1.07
CA ARG A 136 -12.32 23.08 -0.62
C ARG A 136 -11.90 24.11 -1.69
N THR A 137 -12.10 23.79 -2.97
CA THR A 137 -11.79 24.71 -4.08
C THR A 137 -12.99 25.62 -4.40
N HIS A 138 -14.21 25.15 -4.15
CA HIS A 138 -15.45 25.88 -4.43
C HIS A 138 -16.13 26.53 -3.21
N ARG A 139 -15.47 26.58 -2.03
CA ARG A 139 -16.03 27.07 -0.76
C ARG A 139 -17.48 26.60 -0.56
N CYS A 140 -17.63 25.30 -0.30
CA CYS A 140 -18.58 24.90 0.73
C CYS A 140 -17.91 25.26 2.08
#